data_AF-A0A9J6EST1-F1
#
_entry.id   AF-A0A9J6EST1-F1
#
_cell.length_a   1.000
_cell.length_b   1.000
_cell.length_c   1.000
_cell.angle_alpha   90.00
_cell.angle_beta   90.00
_cell.angle_gamma   90.00
#
_symmetry.space_group_name_H-M   'P 1'
#
loop_
_entity.id
_entity.type
_entity.pdbx_description
1 polymer ?
#
loop_
_entity_poly.entity_id
_entity_poly.type
_entity_poly.pdbx_seq_one_letter_code
_entity_poly.pdbx_strand_id
1 'polypeptide(L)'
;MRAAHFVEGRRDRYCAAAAELVHFHPVLLTKVQQLASIDENEAASKIEGSVKSFTELDDFMSVAGVVKSIVTCHRRDDGRKQLADLNSYCWLHLRGYLKVADISGSL
;
A
#
# COMPACT_ATOMS: atom_id res chain seq x y z
N MET A 1 0.58 6.40 16.67
CA MET A 1 0.55 7.02 15.32
C MET A 1 0.13 5.94 14.34
N ARG A 2 -0.85 6.18 13.45
CA ARG A 2 -1.36 5.15 12.52
C ARG A 2 -0.26 4.51 11.64
N ALA A 3 0.67 5.30 11.13
CA ALA A 3 1.81 4.81 10.36
C ALA A 3 2.71 3.85 11.17
N ALA A 4 2.96 4.13 12.46
CA ALA A 4 3.73 3.21 13.31
C ALA A 4 2.99 1.89 13.54
N HIS A 5 1.66 1.91 13.70
CA HIS A 5 0.88 0.67 13.81
C HIS A 5 0.93 -0.17 12.52
N PHE A 6 1.01 0.48 11.35
CA PHE A 6 1.21 -0.24 10.08
C PHE A 6 2.54 -0.99 10.06
N VAL A 7 3.63 -0.33 10.50
CA VAL A 7 4.97 -0.93 10.61
C VAL A 7 4.98 -2.11 11.59
N GLU A 8 4.16 -2.05 12.63
CA GLU A 8 3.96 -3.16 13.57
C GLU A 8 3.00 -4.25 13.08
N GLY A 9 2.53 -4.19 11.83
CA GLY A 9 1.73 -5.24 11.20
C GLY A 9 0.23 -4.99 11.17
N ARG A 10 -0.27 -3.81 11.59
CA ARG A 10 -1.67 -3.45 11.40
C ARG A 10 -1.92 -2.98 9.96
N ARG A 11 -2.32 -3.90 9.08
CA ARG A 11 -2.48 -3.68 7.63
C ARG A 11 -3.87 -3.20 7.20
N ASP A 12 -4.49 -2.29 7.95
CA ASP A 12 -5.73 -1.64 7.51
C ASP A 12 -5.46 -0.43 6.61
N ARG A 13 -6.43 -0.08 5.77
CA ARG A 13 -6.34 1.03 4.80
C ARG A 13 -5.91 2.35 5.42
N TYR A 14 -6.39 2.68 6.61
CA TYR A 14 -6.09 3.97 7.26
C TYR A 14 -4.65 4.00 7.78
N CYS A 15 -4.16 2.88 8.31
CA CYS A 15 -2.77 2.73 8.73
C CYS A 15 -1.83 2.74 7.53
N ALA A 16 -2.18 2.07 6.45
CA ALA A 16 -1.41 2.05 5.20
C ALA A 16 -1.33 3.43 4.53
N ALA A 17 -2.46 4.15 4.41
CA ALA A 17 -2.48 5.50 3.86
C ALA A 17 -1.61 6.47 4.69
N ALA A 18 -1.65 6.33 6.02
CA ALA A 18 -0.78 7.12 6.89
C ALA A 18 0.70 6.78 6.69
N ALA A 19 1.04 5.49 6.56
CA ALA A 19 2.42 5.05 6.32
C ALA A 19 2.95 5.54 4.97
N GLU A 20 2.18 5.42 3.88
CA GLU A 20 2.56 5.92 2.55
C GLU A 20 2.88 7.42 2.58
N LEU A 21 2.11 8.20 3.36
CA LEU A 21 2.29 9.66 3.49
C LEU A 21 3.55 10.07 4.27
N VAL A 22 3.94 9.31 5.31
CA VAL A 22 4.96 9.77 6.28
C VAL A 22 6.16 8.84 6.43
N HIS A 23 6.31 7.83 5.56
CA HIS A 23 7.41 6.86 5.65
C HIS A 23 8.82 7.48 5.64
N PHE A 24 8.98 8.63 4.98
CA PHE A 24 10.23 9.41 4.93
C PHE A 24 10.40 10.37 6.11
N HIS A 25 9.38 10.54 6.97
CA HIS A 25 9.40 11.54 8.03
C HIS A 25 10.09 10.98 9.29
N PRO A 26 11.07 11.70 9.87
CA PRO A 26 11.86 11.19 11.01
C PRO A 26 11.03 10.90 12.26
N VAL A 27 9.90 11.57 12.43
CA VAL A 27 8.95 11.29 13.53
C VAL A 27 8.43 9.85 13.49
N LEU A 28 8.32 9.22 12.31
CA LEU A 28 7.92 7.81 12.22
C LEU A 28 8.96 6.90 12.89
N LEU A 29 10.24 7.13 12.62
CA LEU A 29 11.36 6.39 13.22
C LEU A 29 11.30 6.43 14.75
N THR A 30 11.22 7.63 15.31
CA THR A 30 11.11 7.82 16.77
C THR A 30 9.88 7.11 17.35
N LYS A 31 8.75 7.10 16.62
CA LYS A 31 7.53 6.43 17.09
C LYS A 31 7.60 4.92 17.01
N VAL A 32 8.28 4.36 16.01
CA VAL A 32 8.51 2.92 15.89
C VAL A 32 9.46 2.45 16.99
N GLN A 33 10.56 3.16 17.25
CA GLN A 33 11.48 2.87 18.35
C GLN A 33 10.75 2.84 19.71
N GLN A 34 9.95 3.87 19.99
CA GLN A 34 9.18 3.96 21.24
C GLN A 34 8.16 2.82 21.39
N LEU A 35 7.51 2.43 20.30
CA LEU A 35 6.39 1.50 20.35
C LEU A 35 6.84 0.03 20.36
N ALA A 36 7.91 -0.29 19.63
CA ALA A 36 8.49 -1.62 19.60
C ALA A 36 9.62 -1.82 20.63
N SER A 37 10.08 -0.75 21.29
CA SER A 37 11.23 -0.77 22.22
C SER A 37 12.51 -1.30 21.56
N ILE A 38 12.80 -0.81 20.35
CA ILE A 38 13.92 -1.23 19.50
C ILE A 38 14.86 -0.06 19.18
N ASP A 39 16.07 -0.37 18.75
CA ASP A 39 17.04 0.64 18.33
C ASP A 39 16.73 1.25 16.95
N GLU A 40 17.50 2.27 16.58
CA GLU A 40 17.31 3.05 15.36
C GLU A 40 17.47 2.21 14.08
N ASN A 41 18.48 1.34 14.02
CA ASN A 41 18.77 0.53 12.84
C ASN A 41 17.70 -0.53 12.64
N GLU A 42 17.22 -1.12 13.73
CA GLU A 42 16.12 -2.07 13.69
C GLU A 42 14.82 -1.39 13.26
N ALA A 43 14.52 -0.20 13.80
CA ALA A 43 13.34 0.57 13.41
C ALA A 43 13.38 1.00 11.93
N ALA A 44 14.53 1.46 11.44
CA ALA A 44 14.71 1.83 10.03
C ALA A 44 14.50 0.62 9.11
N SER A 45 15.10 -0.52 9.45
CA SER A 45 14.95 -1.78 8.71
C SER A 45 13.49 -2.25 8.68
N LYS A 46 12.77 -2.11 9.80
CA LYS A 46 11.35 -2.49 9.92
C LYS A 46 10.43 -1.57 9.11
N ILE A 47 10.71 -0.26 9.09
CA ILE A 47 10.01 0.70 8.24
C ILE A 47 10.23 0.35 6.76
N GLU A 48 11.49 0.16 6.36
CA GLU A 48 11.84 -0.17 4.98
C GLU A 48 11.16 -1.47 4.53
N GLY A 49 11.24 -2.53 5.33
CA GLY A 49 10.58 -3.81 5.04
C GLY A 49 9.05 -3.68 4.95
N SER A 50 8.44 -2.89 5.83
CA SER A 50 6.98 -2.69 5.86
C SER A 50 6.47 -1.88 4.68
N VAL A 51 7.27 -0.94 4.17
CA VAL A 51 6.95 -0.13 2.98
C VAL A 51 7.23 -0.92 1.70
N LYS A 52 8.32 -1.70 1.65
CA LYS A 52 8.62 -2.61 0.54
C LYS A 52 7.57 -3.70 0.38
N SER A 53 7.01 -4.24 1.47
CA SER A 53 5.92 -5.22 1.40
C SER A 53 4.62 -4.66 0.80
N PHE A 54 4.62 -3.40 0.34
CA PHE A 54 3.49 -2.71 -0.25
C PHE A 54 3.75 -2.21 -1.68
N THR A 55 4.89 -2.60 -2.26
CA THR A 55 5.21 -2.35 -3.67
C THR A 55 4.55 -3.35 -4.59
N GLU A 56 4.29 -4.57 -4.12
CA GLU A 56 3.58 -5.59 -4.88
C GLU A 56 2.08 -5.25 -5.00
N LEU A 57 1.55 -5.45 -6.21
CA LEU A 57 0.21 -5.01 -6.58
C LEU A 57 -0.89 -5.68 -5.75
N ASP A 58 -0.75 -6.98 -5.49
CA ASP A 58 -1.77 -7.77 -4.79
C ASP A 58 -1.92 -7.33 -3.33
N ASP A 59 -0.79 -7.13 -2.64
CA ASP A 59 -0.76 -6.59 -1.28
C ASP A 59 -1.32 -5.15 -1.25
N PHE A 60 -0.98 -4.34 -2.24
CA PHE A 60 -1.56 -3.00 -2.42
C PHE A 60 -3.08 -3.02 -2.51
N MET A 61 -3.62 -3.79 -3.45
CA MET A 61 -5.06 -3.88 -3.69
C MET A 61 -5.81 -4.44 -2.48
N SER A 62 -5.24 -5.43 -1.79
CA SER A 62 -5.80 -6.04 -0.59
C SER A 62 -5.97 -5.02 0.54
N VAL A 63 -4.89 -4.33 0.91
CA VAL A 63 -4.90 -3.35 2.00
C VAL A 63 -5.69 -2.09 1.64
N ALA A 64 -5.68 -1.67 0.37
CA ALA A 64 -6.48 -0.54 -0.08
C ALA A 64 -7.98 -0.85 -0.08
N GLY A 65 -8.38 -2.10 0.16
CA GLY A 65 -9.77 -2.52 0.25
C GLY A 65 -10.43 -2.74 -1.12
N VAL A 66 -9.64 -2.91 -2.18
CA VAL A 66 -10.14 -3.27 -3.53
C VAL A 66 -10.59 -4.74 -3.57
N VAL A 67 -10.12 -5.56 -2.63
CA VAL A 67 -10.39 -7.00 -2.64
C VAL A 67 -11.72 -7.32 -1.95
N LYS A 68 -12.76 -7.46 -2.78
CA LYS A 68 -13.85 -8.42 -2.54
C LYS A 68 -14.17 -9.30 -3.75
N SER A 69 -13.72 -8.94 -4.95
CA SER A 69 -13.92 -9.71 -6.19
C SER A 69 -12.93 -9.26 -7.25
N ILE A 70 -12.55 -10.15 -8.17
CA ILE A 70 -11.79 -9.81 -9.38
C ILE A 70 -12.48 -8.63 -10.07
N VAL A 71 -11.74 -7.52 -10.27
CA VAL A 71 -12.23 -6.41 -11.09
C VAL A 71 -12.28 -6.90 -12.53
N THR A 72 -13.47 -7.25 -12.99
CA THR A 72 -13.70 -7.59 -14.40
C THR A 72 -14.15 -6.35 -15.12
N CYS A 73 -13.48 -6.02 -16.23
CA CYS A 73 -13.99 -4.99 -17.12
C CYS A 73 -15.29 -5.49 -17.76
N HIS A 74 -16.22 -4.58 -18.04
CA HIS A 74 -17.40 -4.94 -18.82
C HIS A 74 -16.96 -5.45 -20.21
N ARG A 75 -17.71 -6.40 -20.77
CA ARG A 75 -17.44 -6.89 -22.12
C ARG A 75 -17.59 -5.75 -23.11
N ARG A 76 -16.57 -5.53 -23.95
CA ARG A 76 -16.56 -4.57 -25.05
C ARG A 76 -16.17 -5.30 -26.33
N ASP A 77 -16.84 -4.97 -27.42
CA ASP A 77 -16.54 -5.51 -28.76
C ASP A 77 -15.85 -4.47 -29.65
N ASP A 78 -15.23 -3.44 -29.07
CA ASP A 78 -14.55 -2.35 -29.79
C ASP A 78 -13.06 -2.62 -30.07
N GLY A 79 -12.56 -3.80 -29.69
CA GLY A 79 -11.16 -4.22 -29.88
C GLY A 79 -10.14 -3.44 -29.05
N ARG A 80 -10.57 -2.57 -28.12
CA ARG A 80 -9.67 -1.79 -27.28
C ARG A 80 -9.22 -2.61 -26.07
N LYS A 81 -7.92 -2.51 -25.74
CA LYS A 81 -7.39 -3.11 -24.50
C LYS A 81 -8.06 -2.51 -23.28
N GLN A 82 -8.41 -3.37 -22.32
CA GLN A 82 -9.01 -3.01 -21.05
C GLN A 82 -8.01 -3.22 -19.90
N LEU A 83 -8.35 -2.77 -18.69
CA LEU A 83 -7.50 -2.95 -17.50
C LEU A 83 -7.19 -4.44 -17.26
N ALA A 84 -8.17 -5.32 -17.51
CA ALA A 84 -8.00 -6.77 -17.38
C ALA A 84 -6.98 -7.37 -18.37
N ASP A 85 -6.65 -6.66 -19.46
CA ASP A 85 -5.68 -7.11 -20.47
C ASP A 85 -4.24 -6.62 -20.18
N LEU A 86 -4.05 -5.85 -19.10
CA LEU A 86 -2.73 -5.36 -18.71
C LEU A 86 -1.91 -6.48 -18.06
N ASN A 87 -0.65 -6.61 -18.49
CA ASN A 87 0.29 -7.52 -17.85
C ASN A 87 0.83 -6.93 -16.54
N SER A 88 1.55 -7.73 -15.77
CA SER A 88 2.11 -7.35 -14.47
C SER A 88 3.02 -6.11 -14.53
N TYR A 89 3.79 -5.95 -15.60
CA TYR A 89 4.65 -4.76 -15.79
C TYR A 89 3.84 -3.47 -15.92
N CYS A 90 2.79 -3.49 -16.75
CA CYS A 90 1.88 -2.34 -16.90
C CYS A 90 1.20 -2.01 -15.56
N TRP A 91 0.82 -3.01 -14.78
CA TRP A 91 0.24 -2.82 -13.47
C TRP A 91 1.22 -2.22 -12.45
N LEU A 92 2.47 -2.69 -12.41
CA LEU A 92 3.52 -2.09 -11.56
C LEU A 92 3.78 -0.63 -11.95
N HIS A 93 3.75 -0.31 -13.25
CA HIS A 93 3.87 1.07 -13.71
C HIS A 93 2.68 1.93 -13.24
N LEU A 94 1.45 1.44 -13.37
CA LEU A 94 0.24 2.12 -12.87
C LEU A 94 0.27 2.30 -11.35
N ARG A 95 0.77 1.32 -10.60
CA ARG A 95 0.94 1.40 -9.14
C ARG A 95 1.78 2.61 -8.72
N GLY A 96 2.77 3.01 -9.51
CA GLY A 96 3.57 4.22 -9.27
C GLY A 96 2.76 5.52 -9.24
N TYR A 97 1.56 5.52 -9.84
CA TYR A 97 0.65 6.67 -9.89
C TYR A 97 -0.53 6.54 -8.91
N LEU A 98 -0.70 5.40 -8.24
CA LEU A 98 -1.81 5.14 -7.34
C LEU A 98 -1.35 5.20 -5.88
N LYS A 99 -2.07 5.95 -5.05
CA LYS A 99 -1.95 5.96 -3.59
C LYS A 99 -3.13 5.25 -2.96
N VAL A 100 -2.96 4.75 -1.73
CA VAL A 100 -4.05 4.14 -0.95
C VAL A 100 -5.21 5.13 -0.73
N ALA A 101 -4.89 6.42 -0.65
CA ALA A 101 -5.87 7.49 -0.51
C ALA A 101 -6.73 7.70 -1.77
N ASP A 102 -6.21 7.38 -2.97
CA ASP A 102 -6.90 7.59 -4.24
C ASP A 102 -8.05 6.61 -4.46
N ILE A 103 -8.01 5.46 -3.77
CA ILE A 103 -9.04 4.42 -3.86
C ILE A 103 -10.21 4.85 -2.98
N SER A 104 -11.25 5.44 -3.56
CA SER A 104 -12.48 5.73 -2.83
C SER A 104 -13.19 4.41 -2.51
N GLY A 105 -13.51 4.20 -1.23
CA GLY A 105 -14.37 3.08 -0.84
C GLY A 105 -15.80 3.53 -1.05
N SER A 106 -16.53 2.93 -1.98
CA SER A 106 -17.99 2.88 -1.88
C SER A 106 -18.31 2.08 -0.61
N LEU A 107 -19.02 2.73 0.32
CA LEU A 107 -19.67 2.09 1.47
C LEU A 107 -20.49 0.88 1.02
#